data_AF-A0A4R7NG60-F1
#
_entry.id   AF-A0A4R7NG60-F1
#
_cell.length_a   1.000
_cell.length_b   1.000
_cell.length_c   1.000
_cell.angle_alpha   90.00
_cell.angle_beta   90.00
_cell.angle_gamma   90.00
#
_symmetry.space_group_name_H-M   'P 1'
#
loop_
_entity.id
_entity.type
_entity.pdbx_description
1 polymer ?
#
loop_
_entity_poly.entity_id
_entity_poly.type
_entity_poly.pdbx_seq_one_letter_code
_entity_poly.pdbx_strand_id
1 'polypeptide(L)'
;MKPVLKWMPLIIGATLVVSGCSRSGFYYDRNTEYVDAEMVEPLTLPESRDPSRYQNAMPVPDAESDFASTEGDFNVPRPRPLVASQAADATFVESREAGDERWLVVNAAPGAVWPMLQGFAAAQGLNVERADVDSGRLETDMGTLRVRQGLRSGTSEVRCMDSVNQVRCLDALQRYLAANAGDQVGVSLAAQPLARDDRVQLVNQSGEWQLELALNLERAWPELRYQLENDFESERGTLVDQNRSAGQFVIDYAVRDDDAGWFDWLDWFGDDAATQRYRLNVSANGDNATQVRVSGEDGGPVDAGDAREVLDAVAATLR
;
A
#
# COMPACT_ATOMS: atom_id res chain seq x y z
N MET A 1 75.04 24.27 -8.72
CA MET A 1 74.13 24.10 -7.57
C MET A 1 72.68 23.97 -8.09
N LYS A 2 72.19 22.72 -8.03
CA LYS A 2 70.83 22.13 -8.04
C LYS A 2 69.61 22.94 -8.56
N PRO A 3 69.04 22.57 -9.73
CA PRO A 3 67.70 23.01 -10.19
C PRO A 3 66.51 22.23 -9.57
N VAL A 4 66.78 21.35 -8.60
CA VAL A 4 65.81 20.37 -8.07
C VAL A 4 64.71 21.00 -7.22
N LEU A 5 64.90 22.24 -6.74
CA LEU A 5 63.98 22.87 -5.78
C LEU A 5 62.69 23.44 -6.41
N LYS A 6 62.64 23.64 -7.74
CA LYS A 6 61.52 24.34 -8.39
C LYS A 6 60.31 23.44 -8.69
N TRP A 7 60.49 22.13 -8.71
CA TRP A 7 59.44 21.15 -9.06
C TRP A 7 58.76 20.51 -7.83
N MET A 8 59.30 20.79 -6.64
CA MET A 8 58.81 20.25 -5.37
C MET A 8 57.36 20.64 -5.00
N PRO A 9 56.86 21.88 -5.25
CA PRO A 9 55.47 22.20 -4.91
C PRO A 9 54.46 21.52 -5.84
N LEU A 10 54.86 21.17 -7.07
CA LEU A 10 53.98 20.52 -8.07
C LEU A 10 53.78 19.03 -7.76
N ILE A 11 54.79 18.37 -7.19
CA ILE A 11 54.72 16.97 -6.75
C ILE A 11 53.90 16.83 -5.45
N ILE A 12 53.99 17.82 -4.54
CA ILE A 12 53.21 17.84 -3.29
C ILE A 12 51.72 18.11 -3.58
N GLY A 13 51.40 18.97 -4.55
CA GLY A 13 50.01 19.21 -4.97
C GLY A 13 49.35 17.99 -5.63
N ALA A 14 50.09 17.23 -6.43
CA ALA A 14 49.55 16.06 -7.14
C ALA A 14 49.30 14.85 -6.24
N THR A 15 50.03 14.72 -5.13
CA THR A 15 49.88 13.60 -4.18
C THR A 15 48.68 13.75 -3.25
N LEU A 16 48.19 14.98 -3.03
CA LEU A 16 47.08 15.26 -2.13
C LEU A 16 45.69 14.98 -2.76
N VAL A 17 45.62 14.81 -4.08
CA VAL A 17 44.37 14.50 -4.80
C VAL A 17 44.04 12.99 -4.79
N VAL A 18 45.01 12.13 -4.50
CA VAL A 18 44.84 10.66 -4.51
C VAL A 18 44.30 10.11 -3.18
N SER A 19 44.15 10.95 -2.15
CA SER A 19 43.66 10.52 -0.81
C SER A 19 42.14 10.46 -0.68
N GLY A 20 41.38 10.78 -1.73
CA GLY A 20 39.92 10.75 -1.73
C GLY A 20 39.37 9.50 -2.40
N CYS A 21 38.70 8.63 -1.63
CA CYS A 21 37.95 7.43 -2.01
C CYS A 21 38.67 6.07 -1.92
N SER A 22 39.10 5.66 -0.71
CA SER A 22 39.22 4.23 -0.38
C SER A 22 37.85 3.69 0.08
N ARG A 23 37.17 2.94 -0.79
CA ARG A 23 35.91 2.24 -0.50
C ARG A 23 36.11 0.87 0.18
N SER A 24 37.34 0.51 0.54
CA SER A 24 37.65 -0.70 1.30
C SER A 24 37.94 -0.31 2.75
N GLY A 25 36.95 -0.53 3.63
CA GLY A 25 37.05 -0.20 5.05
C GLY A 25 38.15 -0.99 5.76
N PHE A 26 39.01 -0.26 6.49
CA PHE A 26 39.92 -0.80 7.51
C PHE A 26 39.21 -1.00 8.86
N TYR A 27 37.89 -1.22 8.85
CA TYR A 27 37.11 -1.43 10.06
C TYR A 27 36.92 -2.93 10.25
N TYR A 28 37.45 -3.44 11.36
CA TYR A 28 37.22 -4.81 11.79
C TYR A 28 35.73 -4.98 12.09
N ASP A 29 35.05 -5.77 11.27
CA ASP A 29 33.65 -6.12 11.45
C ASP A 29 33.55 -7.31 12.44
N ARG A 30 32.88 -7.10 13.56
CA ARG A 30 32.70 -8.10 14.63
C ARG A 30 31.37 -8.84 14.53
N ASN A 31 30.54 -8.49 13.54
CA ASN A 31 29.15 -8.91 13.50
C ASN A 31 28.97 -10.42 13.35
N THR A 32 30.00 -11.16 12.93
CA THR A 32 29.96 -12.63 12.80
C THR A 32 30.95 -13.36 13.71
N GLU A 33 31.72 -12.65 14.53
CA GLU A 33 32.76 -13.24 15.40
C GLU A 33 32.17 -14.21 16.43
N TYR A 34 30.90 -14.06 16.80
CA TYR A 34 30.20 -14.97 17.71
C TYR A 34 29.90 -16.34 17.10
N VAL A 35 29.89 -16.46 15.76
CA VAL A 35 29.62 -17.73 15.06
C VAL A 35 30.80 -18.69 15.20
N ASP A 36 32.02 -18.13 15.17
CA ASP A 36 33.27 -18.88 15.29
C ASP A 36 33.70 -19.09 16.77
N ALA A 37 32.86 -18.70 17.73
CA ALA A 37 33.21 -18.80 19.14
C ALA A 37 33.19 -20.25 19.63
N GLU A 38 34.35 -20.75 20.06
CA GLU A 38 34.48 -22.11 20.59
C GLU A 38 34.08 -22.19 22.07
N MET A 39 33.34 -23.24 22.43
CA MET A 39 33.08 -23.55 23.83
C MET A 39 34.34 -24.09 24.50
N VAL A 40 34.76 -23.46 25.59
CA VAL A 40 35.88 -23.93 26.41
C VAL A 40 35.44 -25.02 27.37
N GLU A 41 36.35 -25.94 27.68
CA GLU A 41 36.07 -27.05 28.58
C GLU A 41 35.76 -26.55 30.01
N PRO A 42 34.75 -27.11 30.70
CA PRO A 42 34.43 -26.74 32.07
C PRO A 42 35.59 -26.91 33.03
N LEU A 43 35.68 -26.02 34.03
CA LEU A 43 36.73 -26.07 35.05
C LEU A 43 36.64 -27.36 35.88
N THR A 44 37.74 -28.11 35.95
CA THR A 44 37.86 -29.29 36.83
C THR A 44 38.20 -28.85 38.26
N LEU A 45 37.39 -29.29 39.22
CA LEU A 45 37.60 -28.98 40.63
C LEU A 45 38.44 -30.08 41.31
N PRO A 46 39.37 -29.73 42.21
CA PRO A 46 40.11 -30.71 42.99
C PRO A 46 39.20 -31.41 44.01
N GLU A 47 39.52 -32.66 44.38
CA GLU A 47 38.67 -33.55 45.22
C GLU A 47 38.29 -32.97 46.60
N SER A 48 39.05 -31.99 47.09
CA SER A 48 38.76 -31.28 48.34
C SER A 48 37.58 -30.29 48.28
N ARG A 49 36.99 -30.06 47.09
CA ARG A 49 35.95 -29.04 46.87
C ARG A 49 34.61 -29.70 46.53
N ASP A 50 33.55 -29.20 47.17
CA ASP A 50 32.16 -29.61 46.91
C ASP A 50 31.65 -28.96 45.61
N PRO A 51 31.38 -29.75 44.54
CA PRO A 51 30.96 -29.23 43.24
C PRO A 51 29.55 -28.62 43.26
N SER A 52 28.70 -28.98 44.23
CA SER A 52 27.33 -28.44 44.32
C SER A 52 27.28 -26.94 44.59
N ARG A 53 28.38 -26.38 45.13
CA ARG A 53 28.55 -24.96 45.41
C ARG A 53 29.02 -24.13 44.22
N TYR A 54 29.40 -24.77 43.11
CA TYR A 54 29.93 -24.11 41.91
C TYR A 54 29.08 -24.50 40.70
N GLN A 55 27.89 -23.91 40.62
CA GLN A 55 26.98 -24.09 39.49
C GLN A 55 27.20 -22.99 38.45
N ASN A 56 26.96 -23.30 37.17
CA ASN A 56 26.98 -22.27 36.14
C ASN A 56 25.81 -21.29 36.38
N ALA A 57 26.13 -20.02 36.64
CA ALA A 57 25.14 -18.98 36.89
C ALA A 57 24.33 -18.62 35.63
N MET A 58 24.84 -18.97 34.44
CA MET A 58 24.19 -18.76 33.15
C MET A 58 24.28 -20.06 32.33
N PRO A 59 23.49 -21.09 32.68
CA PRO A 59 23.44 -22.31 31.89
C PRO A 59 22.80 -21.99 30.54
N VAL A 60 23.49 -22.36 29.46
CA VAL A 60 22.93 -22.32 28.10
C VAL A 60 22.05 -23.57 27.94
N PRO A 61 20.74 -23.45 27.71
CA PRO A 61 19.87 -24.61 27.49
C PRO A 61 20.22 -25.30 26.17
N ASP A 62 20.21 -26.63 26.15
CA ASP A 62 20.31 -27.39 24.91
C ASP A 62 19.10 -27.05 24.01
N ALA A 63 19.37 -26.54 22.80
CA ALA A 63 18.35 -26.23 21.82
C ALA A 63 18.40 -27.24 20.67
N GLU A 64 17.31 -27.98 20.45
CA GLU A 64 17.11 -28.80 19.23
C GLU A 64 16.65 -27.94 18.05
N SER A 65 17.22 -26.74 17.88
CA SER A 65 16.87 -25.89 16.75
C SER A 65 17.74 -26.24 15.54
N ASP A 66 17.10 -26.87 14.56
CA ASP A 66 17.56 -27.09 13.18
C ASP A 66 17.69 -25.76 12.39
N PHE A 67 18.06 -24.68 13.08
CA PHE A 67 18.49 -23.45 12.44
C PHE A 67 19.85 -23.75 11.81
N ALA A 68 19.78 -24.16 10.55
CA ALA A 68 20.93 -24.38 9.71
C ALA A 68 21.97 -23.28 9.96
N SER A 69 23.07 -23.67 10.60
CA SER A 69 24.34 -22.98 10.48
C SER A 69 24.61 -22.88 8.99
N THR A 70 24.22 -21.76 8.40
CA THR A 70 24.55 -21.49 7.01
C THR A 70 26.02 -21.14 7.03
N GLU A 71 26.87 -22.11 6.74
CA GLU A 71 28.24 -21.88 6.29
C GLU A 71 28.15 -20.98 5.05
N GLY A 72 28.11 -19.66 5.25
CA GLY A 72 27.98 -18.67 4.18
C GLY A 72 27.31 -17.35 4.60
N ASP A 73 27.58 -16.33 3.79
CA ASP A 73 27.06 -14.96 3.89
C ASP A 73 25.54 -14.97 4.12
N PHE A 74 25.08 -14.54 5.31
CA PHE A 74 23.66 -14.48 5.65
C PHE A 74 22.98 -13.40 4.81
N ASN A 75 22.44 -13.81 3.65
CA ASN A 75 21.71 -12.92 2.77
C ASN A 75 20.29 -12.75 3.31
N VAL A 76 20.04 -11.62 3.98
CA VAL A 76 18.72 -11.23 4.49
C VAL A 76 17.72 -11.36 3.33
N PRO A 77 16.71 -12.24 3.42
CA PRO A 77 15.71 -12.35 2.37
C PRO A 77 14.99 -11.01 2.24
N ARG A 78 14.80 -10.54 1.00
CA ARG A 78 14.15 -9.25 0.75
C ARG A 78 12.77 -9.25 1.41
N PRO A 79 12.38 -8.14 2.05
CA PRO A 79 11.06 -8.03 2.65
C PRO A 79 10.00 -8.27 1.56
N ARG A 80 9.12 -9.24 1.79
CA ARG A 80 7.96 -9.44 0.93
C ARG A 80 7.03 -8.23 1.10
N PRO A 81 6.50 -7.64 0.02
CA PRO A 81 5.50 -6.60 0.17
C PRO A 81 4.31 -7.14 0.95
N LEU A 82 3.76 -6.33 1.85
CA LEU A 82 2.43 -6.54 2.41
C LEU A 82 1.45 -6.41 1.25
N VAL A 83 1.15 -7.53 0.60
CA VAL A 83 -0.06 -7.64 -0.22
C VAL A 83 -1.20 -7.30 0.73
N ALA A 84 -2.17 -6.49 0.29
CA ALA A 84 -3.41 -6.26 1.01
C ALA A 84 -4.20 -7.59 1.10
N SER A 85 -3.71 -8.50 1.93
CA SER A 85 -4.28 -9.80 2.20
C SER A 85 -5.38 -9.64 3.24
N GLN A 86 -6.48 -9.00 2.84
CA GLN A 86 -7.77 -9.20 3.50
C GLN A 86 -8.78 -9.93 2.60
N ALA A 87 -8.49 -10.10 1.31
CA ALA A 87 -9.33 -10.92 0.45
C ALA A 87 -8.56 -12.17 -0.01
N ALA A 88 -8.65 -13.24 0.78
CA ALA A 88 -8.11 -14.56 0.43
C ALA A 88 -8.69 -15.13 -0.89
N ASP A 89 -9.79 -14.55 -1.38
CA ASP A 89 -10.47 -14.90 -2.64
C ASP A 89 -10.38 -13.83 -3.73
N ALA A 90 -9.67 -12.71 -3.53
CA ALA A 90 -9.62 -11.67 -4.56
C ALA A 90 -8.71 -12.07 -5.73
N THR A 91 -9.30 -12.16 -6.92
CA THR A 91 -8.56 -12.35 -8.18
C THR A 91 -7.51 -11.26 -8.34
N PHE A 92 -6.25 -11.61 -8.58
CA PHE A 92 -5.14 -10.64 -8.65
C PHE A 92 -5.37 -9.51 -9.68
N VAL A 93 -6.02 -9.84 -10.80
CA VAL A 93 -6.39 -8.90 -11.87
C VAL A 93 -7.84 -9.12 -12.27
N GLU A 94 -8.62 -8.05 -12.26
CA GLU A 94 -10.01 -8.06 -12.68
C GLU A 94 -10.23 -7.03 -13.80
N SER A 95 -11.03 -7.37 -14.81
CA SER A 95 -11.43 -6.42 -15.86
C SER A 95 -12.70 -5.68 -15.43
N ARG A 96 -12.71 -4.36 -15.61
CA ARG A 96 -13.85 -3.49 -15.31
C ARG A 96 -14.22 -2.65 -16.53
N GLU A 97 -15.51 -2.39 -16.66
CA GLU A 97 -16.10 -1.60 -17.75
C GLU A 97 -17.16 -0.65 -17.18
N ALA A 98 -17.12 0.61 -17.62
CA ALA A 98 -18.15 1.61 -17.32
C ALA A 98 -18.30 2.54 -18.52
N GLY A 99 -19.49 2.53 -19.13
CA GLY A 99 -19.73 3.27 -20.37
C GLY A 99 -18.80 2.78 -21.48
N ASP A 100 -18.05 3.70 -22.09
CA ASP A 100 -17.05 3.38 -23.11
C ASP A 100 -15.65 3.11 -22.54
N GLU A 101 -15.46 3.24 -21.23
CA GLU A 101 -14.16 3.03 -20.58
C GLU A 101 -13.98 1.58 -20.14
N ARG A 102 -12.79 1.02 -20.42
CA ARG A 102 -12.34 -0.29 -19.94
C ARG A 102 -10.97 -0.20 -19.30
N TRP A 103 -10.80 -0.85 -18.15
CA TRP A 103 -9.55 -0.86 -17.40
C TRP A 103 -9.39 -2.17 -16.63
N LEU A 104 -8.17 -2.44 -16.17
CA LEU A 104 -7.88 -3.54 -15.26
C LEU A 104 -7.73 -2.99 -13.85
N VAL A 105 -8.33 -3.66 -12.88
CA VAL A 105 -8.06 -3.46 -11.45
C VAL A 105 -7.08 -4.54 -11.01
N VAL A 106 -5.95 -4.12 -10.46
CA VAL A 106 -4.89 -5.01 -9.99
C VAL A 106 -4.80 -4.87 -8.47
N ASN A 107 -4.84 -5.99 -7.76
CA ASN A 107 -4.68 -6.03 -6.30
C ASN A 107 -3.20 -5.92 -5.89
N ALA A 108 -2.55 -4.84 -6.36
CA ALA A 108 -1.20 -4.45 -6.02
C ALA A 108 -1.07 -2.93 -6.14
N ALA A 109 -0.23 -2.32 -5.31
CA ALA A 109 0.00 -0.89 -5.34
C ALA A 109 0.68 -0.45 -6.66
N PRO A 110 0.51 0.81 -7.11
CA PRO A 110 1.08 1.28 -8.38
C PRO A 110 2.59 1.09 -8.46
N GLY A 111 3.30 1.19 -7.33
CA GLY A 111 4.72 0.94 -7.24
C GLY A 111 5.12 -0.50 -7.60
N ALA A 112 4.29 -1.49 -7.31
CA ALA A 112 4.52 -2.88 -7.68
C ALA A 112 4.09 -3.16 -9.14
N VAL A 113 3.03 -2.51 -9.61
CA VAL A 113 2.51 -2.70 -10.97
C VAL A 113 3.39 -2.03 -12.03
N TRP A 114 4.00 -0.88 -11.73
CA TRP A 114 4.87 -0.15 -12.65
C TRP A 114 5.99 -1.01 -13.29
N PRO A 115 6.85 -1.71 -12.53
CA PRO A 115 7.88 -2.57 -13.12
C PRO A 115 7.27 -3.75 -13.90
N MET A 116 6.07 -4.22 -13.56
CA MET A 116 5.36 -5.23 -14.36
C MET A 116 4.95 -4.67 -15.72
N LEU A 117 4.54 -3.39 -15.83
CA LEU A 117 4.25 -2.76 -17.12
C LEU A 117 5.51 -2.65 -17.99
N GLN A 118 6.65 -2.34 -17.39
CA GLN A 118 7.94 -2.31 -18.09
C GLN A 118 8.34 -3.71 -18.56
N GLY A 119 8.17 -4.72 -17.70
CA GLY A 119 8.37 -6.13 -18.04
C GLY A 119 7.44 -6.61 -19.15
N PHE A 120 6.17 -6.18 -19.14
CA PHE A 120 5.21 -6.47 -20.20
C PHE A 120 5.66 -5.88 -21.53
N ALA A 121 6.07 -4.61 -21.55
CA ALA A 121 6.57 -3.96 -22.76
C ALA A 121 7.78 -4.71 -23.33
N ALA A 122 8.74 -5.08 -22.47
CA ALA A 122 9.89 -5.88 -22.89
C ALA A 122 9.49 -7.27 -23.40
N ALA A 123 8.56 -7.96 -22.74
CA ALA A 123 8.10 -9.29 -23.12
C ALA A 123 7.31 -9.30 -24.44
N GLN A 124 6.61 -8.21 -24.74
CA GLN A 124 5.89 -8.02 -26.01
C GLN A 124 6.77 -7.42 -27.11
N GLY A 125 8.04 -7.10 -26.81
CA GLY A 125 8.96 -6.47 -27.77
C GLY A 125 8.56 -5.04 -28.17
N LEU A 126 7.81 -4.34 -27.32
CA LEU A 126 7.39 -2.96 -27.54
C LEU A 126 8.57 -2.02 -27.32
N ASN A 127 8.72 -1.02 -28.19
CA ASN A 127 9.73 0.00 -28.01
C ASN A 127 9.20 1.08 -27.07
N VAL A 128 9.84 1.26 -25.91
CA VAL A 128 9.47 2.30 -24.95
C VAL A 128 10.08 3.64 -25.40
N GLU A 129 9.23 4.57 -25.83
CA GLU A 129 9.65 5.89 -26.28
C GLU A 129 9.82 6.86 -25.10
N ARG A 130 8.92 6.76 -24.11
CA ARG A 130 8.94 7.60 -22.90
C ARG A 130 8.35 6.84 -21.71
N ALA A 131 9.02 6.94 -20.57
CA ALA A 131 8.54 6.41 -19.30
C ALA A 131 8.43 7.57 -18.29
N ASP A 132 7.21 8.01 -18.02
CA ASP A 132 6.91 9.03 -17.02
C ASP A 132 6.26 8.37 -15.81
N VAL A 133 7.06 8.19 -14.76
CA VAL A 133 6.64 7.52 -13.53
C VAL A 133 5.72 8.41 -12.69
N ASP A 134 5.85 9.74 -12.77
CA ASP A 134 5.05 10.67 -11.96
C ASP A 134 3.59 10.69 -12.43
N SER A 135 3.36 10.61 -13.74
CA SER A 135 2.02 10.51 -14.32
C SER A 135 1.54 9.06 -14.52
N GLY A 136 2.44 8.09 -14.28
CA GLY A 136 2.19 6.67 -14.43
C GLY A 136 1.97 6.27 -15.89
N ARG A 137 2.60 6.98 -16.84
CA ARG A 137 2.47 6.77 -18.28
C ARG A 137 3.73 6.12 -18.86
N LEU A 138 3.56 4.96 -19.48
CA LEU A 138 4.57 4.27 -20.25
C LEU A 138 4.17 4.31 -21.72
N GLU A 139 4.79 5.20 -22.49
CA GLU A 139 4.51 5.44 -23.90
C GLU A 139 5.38 4.50 -24.75
N THR A 140 4.72 3.73 -25.61
CA THR A 140 5.35 2.80 -26.54
C THR A 140 4.95 3.10 -27.98
N ASP A 141 5.66 2.48 -28.91
CA ASP A 141 5.36 2.52 -30.35
C ASP A 141 3.95 1.99 -30.73
N MET A 142 3.28 1.24 -29.85
CA MET A 142 1.96 0.66 -30.09
C MET A 142 0.82 1.29 -29.25
N GLY A 143 1.14 2.22 -28.36
CA GLY A 143 0.18 2.91 -27.49
C GLY A 143 0.76 3.31 -26.14
N THR A 144 -0.06 3.87 -25.26
CA THR A 144 0.35 4.25 -23.91
C THR A 144 -0.27 3.33 -22.86
N LEU A 145 0.56 2.71 -22.03
CA LEU A 145 0.10 2.03 -20.82
C LEU A 145 0.06 3.05 -19.69
N ARG A 146 -1.06 3.12 -18.97
CA ARG A 146 -1.20 4.02 -17.82
C ARG A 146 -1.56 3.25 -16.57
N VAL A 147 -0.84 3.48 -15.49
CA VAL A 147 -1.17 2.98 -14.14
C VAL A 147 -1.43 4.14 -13.19
N ARG A 148 -2.42 3.98 -12.31
CA ARG A 148 -2.74 4.92 -11.23
C ARG A 148 -3.23 4.16 -10.01
N GLN A 149 -3.25 4.82 -8.85
CA GLN A 149 -3.92 4.30 -7.65
C GLN A 149 -5.40 4.00 -7.97
N GLY A 150 -5.84 2.79 -7.61
CA GLY A 150 -7.26 2.43 -7.61
C GLY A 150 -8.03 3.22 -6.57
N LEU A 151 -9.32 2.92 -6.39
CA LEU A 151 -10.10 3.59 -5.36
C LEU A 151 -9.60 3.17 -3.96
N ARG A 152 -9.46 1.85 -3.77
CA ARG A 152 -8.88 1.26 -2.56
C ARG A 152 -7.37 1.42 -2.53
N SER A 153 -6.84 1.72 -1.35
CA SER A 153 -5.41 1.71 -1.07
C SER A 153 -4.80 0.34 -1.43
N GLY A 154 -3.56 0.35 -1.92
CA GLY A 154 -2.89 -0.88 -2.34
C GLY A 154 -3.46 -1.55 -3.60
N THR A 155 -4.45 -0.96 -4.28
CA THR A 155 -4.91 -1.40 -5.61
C THR A 155 -4.46 -0.44 -6.72
N SER A 156 -4.40 -0.91 -7.96
CA SER A 156 -4.05 -0.10 -9.12
C SER A 156 -5.07 -0.24 -10.23
N GLU A 157 -5.35 0.86 -10.91
CA GLU A 157 -6.04 0.86 -12.20
C GLU A 157 -5.02 0.92 -13.33
N VAL A 158 -5.13 0.00 -14.29
CA VAL A 158 -4.28 -0.06 -15.47
C VAL A 158 -5.11 0.10 -16.73
N ARG A 159 -4.66 0.98 -17.64
CA ARG A 159 -5.33 1.32 -18.89
C ARG A 159 -4.38 1.21 -20.07
N CYS A 160 -4.94 0.84 -21.23
CA CYS A 160 -4.30 1.03 -22.52
C CYS A 160 -4.97 2.24 -23.21
N MET A 161 -4.18 3.28 -23.47
CA MET A 161 -4.60 4.50 -24.16
C MET A 161 -3.90 4.59 -25.51
N ASP A 162 -4.50 5.33 -26.46
CA ASP A 162 -3.91 5.62 -27.77
C ASP A 162 -3.46 4.38 -28.56
N SER A 163 -3.99 3.20 -28.22
CA SER A 163 -3.65 1.93 -28.83
C SER A 163 -4.61 1.60 -29.97
N VAL A 164 -4.10 0.99 -31.04
CA VAL A 164 -4.91 0.58 -32.21
C VAL A 164 -6.05 -0.38 -31.81
N ASN A 165 -5.85 -1.21 -30.79
CA ASN A 165 -6.87 -2.10 -30.25
C ASN A 165 -6.76 -2.20 -28.72
N GLN A 166 -7.54 -1.37 -28.02
CA GLN A 166 -7.56 -1.30 -26.56
C GLN A 166 -7.95 -2.63 -25.92
N VAL A 167 -8.95 -3.33 -26.48
CA VAL A 167 -9.42 -4.62 -25.93
C VAL A 167 -8.31 -5.65 -25.98
N ARG A 168 -7.65 -5.81 -27.14
CA ARG A 168 -6.53 -6.75 -27.30
C ARG A 168 -5.34 -6.40 -26.39
N CYS A 169 -5.08 -5.11 -26.18
CA CYS A 169 -4.03 -4.65 -25.27
C CYS A 169 -4.34 -5.04 -23.82
N LEU A 170 -5.56 -4.75 -23.34
CA LEU A 170 -5.99 -5.11 -21.99
C LEU A 170 -6.00 -6.63 -21.78
N ASP A 171 -6.47 -7.42 -22.75
CA ASP A 171 -6.48 -8.89 -22.66
C ASP A 171 -5.06 -9.48 -22.57
N ALA A 172 -4.11 -8.90 -23.31
CA ALA A 172 -2.70 -9.32 -23.24
C ALA A 172 -2.07 -8.94 -21.90
N LEU A 173 -2.38 -7.74 -21.42
CA LEU A 173 -1.87 -7.23 -20.16
C LEU A 173 -2.43 -7.98 -18.96
N GLN A 174 -3.73 -8.29 -18.96
CA GLN A 174 -4.38 -9.10 -17.91
C GLN A 174 -3.71 -10.47 -17.78
N ARG A 175 -3.49 -11.16 -18.91
CA ARG A 175 -2.81 -12.46 -18.91
C ARG A 175 -1.38 -12.37 -18.40
N TYR A 176 -0.65 -11.34 -18.80
CA TYR A 176 0.72 -11.12 -18.34
C TYR A 176 0.74 -10.85 -16.82
N LEU A 177 -0.08 -9.93 -16.33
CA LEU A 177 -0.14 -9.58 -14.92
C LEU A 177 -0.58 -10.77 -14.06
N ALA A 178 -1.58 -11.53 -14.50
CA ALA A 178 -2.00 -12.76 -13.81
C ALA A 178 -0.89 -13.82 -13.75
N ALA A 179 -0.12 -13.99 -14.83
CA ALA A 179 1.01 -14.93 -14.86
C ALA A 179 2.19 -14.50 -13.96
N ASN A 180 2.34 -13.19 -13.70
CA ASN A 180 3.42 -12.62 -12.90
C ASN A 180 2.95 -12.21 -11.48
N ALA A 181 1.76 -12.62 -11.06
CA ALA A 181 1.17 -12.25 -9.77
C ALA A 181 2.04 -12.64 -8.56
N GLY A 182 2.73 -13.79 -8.64
CA GLY A 182 3.61 -14.32 -7.59
C GLY A 182 5.06 -13.81 -7.63
N ASP A 183 5.47 -13.21 -8.74
CA ASP A 183 6.83 -12.72 -9.00
C ASP A 183 6.96 -11.21 -8.71
N GLN A 184 6.37 -10.75 -7.61
CA GLN A 184 6.51 -9.35 -7.15
C GLN A 184 7.92 -9.09 -6.58
N VAL A 185 8.96 -9.20 -7.42
CA VAL A 185 10.38 -9.18 -7.01
C VAL A 185 10.89 -7.75 -6.70
N GLY A 186 10.05 -6.73 -6.83
CA GLY A 186 10.41 -5.37 -6.40
C GLY A 186 9.30 -4.33 -6.56
N VAL A 187 9.23 -3.40 -5.62
CA VAL A 187 8.43 -2.17 -5.72
C VAL A 187 9.32 -1.06 -6.29
N SER A 188 8.83 -0.33 -7.29
CA SER A 188 9.49 0.85 -7.81
C SER A 188 9.38 2.02 -6.82
N LEU A 189 10.51 2.45 -6.27
CA LEU A 189 10.56 3.63 -5.39
C LEU A 189 10.21 4.93 -6.16
N ALA A 190 10.55 4.99 -7.45
CA ALA A 190 10.18 6.12 -8.30
C ALA A 190 8.66 6.26 -8.48
N ALA A 191 7.90 5.16 -8.27
CA ALA A 191 6.45 5.11 -8.41
C ALA A 191 5.70 5.34 -7.08
N GLN A 192 6.40 5.68 -5.99
CA GLN A 192 5.75 6.09 -4.74
C GLN A 192 4.74 7.24 -4.92
N PRO A 193 4.98 8.27 -5.75
CA PRO A 193 4.01 9.35 -5.95
C PRO A 193 2.68 8.88 -6.57
N LEU A 194 2.67 7.73 -7.26
CA LEU A 194 1.46 7.19 -7.90
C LEU A 194 0.47 6.63 -6.90
N ALA A 195 0.92 6.29 -5.68
CA ALA A 195 0.11 5.69 -4.63
C ALA A 195 -0.57 6.73 -3.72
N ARG A 196 -0.69 7.99 -4.16
CA ARG A 196 -1.39 9.01 -3.35
C ARG A 196 -2.85 8.66 -3.17
N ASP A 197 -3.27 8.67 -1.90
CA ASP A 197 -4.64 8.44 -1.44
C ASP A 197 -5.44 9.76 -1.39
N ASP A 198 -5.38 10.52 -2.48
CA ASP A 198 -6.15 11.76 -2.63
C ASP A 198 -7.46 11.52 -3.39
N ARG A 199 -7.84 10.24 -3.60
CA ARG A 199 -8.99 9.86 -4.42
C ARG A 199 -10.31 9.81 -3.67
N VAL A 200 -10.27 9.69 -2.34
CA VAL A 200 -11.42 9.61 -1.44
C VAL A 200 -11.22 10.61 -0.30
N GLN A 201 -11.77 11.81 -0.44
CA GLN A 201 -11.56 12.90 0.49
C GLN A 201 -12.84 13.29 1.22
N LEU A 202 -12.74 13.47 2.53
CA LEU A 202 -13.81 14.04 3.32
C LEU A 202 -13.57 15.55 3.46
N VAL A 203 -14.44 16.36 2.86
CA VAL A 203 -14.28 17.81 2.78
C VAL A 203 -15.45 18.48 3.50
N ASN A 204 -15.17 19.52 4.27
CA ASN A 204 -16.21 20.38 4.84
C ASN A 204 -16.32 21.65 3.98
N GLN A 205 -17.48 21.86 3.36
CA GLN A 205 -17.78 23.08 2.60
C GLN A 205 -18.84 23.88 3.34
N SER A 206 -18.44 25.01 3.94
CA SER A 206 -19.35 25.96 4.61
C SER A 206 -20.21 25.35 5.73
N GLY A 207 -19.71 24.34 6.44
CA GLY A 207 -20.42 23.65 7.52
C GLY A 207 -21.11 22.35 7.10
N GLU A 208 -21.15 22.03 5.79
CA GLU A 208 -21.66 20.76 5.28
C GLU A 208 -20.51 19.81 4.97
N TRP A 209 -20.53 18.61 5.56
CA TRP A 209 -19.60 17.55 5.22
C TRP A 209 -20.01 16.86 3.92
N GLN A 210 -19.04 16.58 3.08
CA GLN A 210 -19.22 15.85 1.84
C GLN A 210 -18.01 14.96 1.55
N LEU A 211 -18.29 13.82 0.93
CA LEU A 211 -17.29 12.90 0.42
C LEU A 211 -17.03 13.22 -1.05
N GLU A 212 -15.80 13.58 -1.39
CA GLU A 212 -15.34 13.85 -2.74
C GLU A 212 -14.54 12.66 -3.27
N LEU A 213 -14.98 12.14 -4.41
CA LEU A 213 -14.36 11.05 -5.13
C LEU A 213 -13.70 11.59 -6.40
N ALA A 214 -12.43 11.27 -6.63
CA ALA A 214 -11.71 11.57 -7.87
C ALA A 214 -12.09 10.59 -9.00
N LEU A 215 -13.39 10.41 -9.20
CA LEU A 215 -14.05 9.58 -10.20
C LEU A 215 -15.23 10.36 -10.78
N ASN A 216 -15.46 10.23 -12.09
CA ASN A 216 -16.71 10.71 -12.69
C ASN A 216 -17.90 9.88 -12.18
N LEU A 217 -19.13 10.42 -12.34
CA LEU A 217 -20.34 9.79 -11.80
C LEU A 217 -20.60 8.39 -12.36
N GLU A 218 -20.31 8.18 -13.64
CA GLU A 218 -20.52 6.90 -14.33
C GLU A 218 -19.70 5.76 -13.70
N ARG A 219 -18.50 6.08 -13.21
CA ARG A 219 -17.61 5.15 -12.51
C ARG A 219 -17.85 5.13 -11.00
N ALA A 220 -18.10 6.28 -10.38
CA ALA A 220 -18.32 6.37 -8.95
C ALA A 220 -19.56 5.59 -8.52
N TRP A 221 -20.65 5.64 -9.29
CA TRP A 221 -21.89 4.92 -8.97
C TRP A 221 -21.73 3.41 -8.81
N PRO A 222 -21.24 2.65 -9.83
CA PRO A 222 -21.10 1.20 -9.71
C PRO A 222 -20.07 0.79 -8.67
N GLU A 223 -19.02 1.60 -8.45
CA GLU A 223 -18.04 1.35 -7.38
C GLU A 223 -18.68 1.54 -6.00
N LEU A 224 -19.34 2.67 -5.74
CA LEU A 224 -20.07 2.90 -4.49
C LEU A 224 -21.07 1.78 -4.20
N ARG A 225 -21.87 1.40 -5.19
CA ARG A 225 -22.81 0.28 -5.06
C ARG A 225 -22.09 -1.01 -4.62
N TYR A 226 -21.03 -1.39 -5.34
CA TYR A 226 -20.31 -2.63 -5.02
C TYR A 226 -19.73 -2.59 -3.61
N GLN A 227 -19.15 -1.47 -3.20
CA GLN A 227 -18.51 -1.33 -1.88
C GLN A 227 -19.56 -1.29 -0.76
N LEU A 228 -20.71 -0.66 -1.00
CA LEU A 228 -21.83 -0.69 -0.06
C LEU A 228 -22.45 -2.09 0.07
N GLU A 229 -22.56 -2.84 -1.03
CA GLU A 229 -23.14 -4.21 -1.02
C GLU A 229 -22.22 -5.26 -0.38
N ASN A 230 -20.89 -5.10 -0.47
CA ASN A 230 -19.93 -6.13 -0.08
C ASN A 230 -19.15 -5.80 1.19
N ASP A 231 -18.80 -4.53 1.39
CA ASP A 231 -17.84 -4.09 2.41
C ASP A 231 -18.44 -3.16 3.47
N PHE A 232 -19.66 -2.62 3.26
CA PHE A 232 -20.37 -1.79 4.25
C PHE A 232 -21.30 -2.60 5.16
N GLU A 233 -21.81 -3.73 4.69
CA GLU A 233 -22.67 -4.65 5.44
C GLU A 233 -21.96 -5.14 6.72
N SER A 234 -22.35 -4.55 7.85
CA SER A 234 -21.73 -4.75 9.15
C SER A 234 -22.78 -4.60 10.26
N GLU A 235 -22.40 -4.85 11.51
CA GLU A 235 -23.29 -4.64 12.67
C GLU A 235 -23.82 -3.20 12.78
N ARG A 236 -23.11 -2.23 12.20
CA ARG A 236 -23.43 -0.80 12.32
C ARG A 236 -24.03 -0.19 11.06
N GLY A 237 -24.04 -0.90 9.93
CA GLY A 237 -24.38 -0.31 8.65
C GLY A 237 -24.87 -1.34 7.63
N THR A 238 -25.96 -1.04 6.93
CA THR A 238 -26.47 -1.87 5.83
C THR A 238 -26.99 -1.01 4.69
N LEU A 239 -26.91 -1.53 3.46
CA LEU A 239 -27.52 -0.92 2.28
C LEU A 239 -28.97 -1.37 2.17
N VAL A 240 -29.90 -0.40 2.19
CA VAL A 240 -31.34 -0.66 2.15
C VAL A 240 -31.88 -0.64 0.73
N ASP A 241 -31.53 0.40 -0.04
CA ASP A 241 -32.04 0.59 -1.40
C ASP A 241 -31.09 1.45 -2.25
N GLN A 242 -31.26 1.40 -3.56
CA GLN A 242 -30.51 2.20 -4.51
C GLN A 242 -31.37 2.69 -5.68
N ASN A 243 -31.20 3.96 -6.02
CA ASN A 243 -31.87 4.59 -7.14
C ASN A 243 -30.88 5.41 -7.98
N ARG A 244 -30.44 4.83 -9.10
CA ARG A 244 -29.48 5.46 -10.02
C ARG A 244 -30.04 6.71 -10.71
N SER A 245 -31.35 6.74 -11.04
CA SER A 245 -31.93 7.90 -11.73
C SER A 245 -32.10 9.09 -10.80
N ALA A 246 -32.34 8.83 -9.51
CA ALA A 246 -32.34 9.86 -8.47
C ALA A 246 -30.94 10.19 -7.92
N GLY A 247 -29.92 9.38 -8.22
CA GLY A 247 -28.59 9.52 -7.66
C GLY A 247 -28.54 9.25 -6.16
N GLN A 248 -29.33 8.28 -5.67
CA GLN A 248 -29.52 8.07 -4.23
C GLN A 248 -29.24 6.62 -3.80
N PHE A 249 -28.48 6.46 -2.73
CA PHE A 249 -28.46 5.22 -1.93
C PHE A 249 -29.18 5.46 -0.61
N VAL A 250 -29.91 4.46 -0.12
CA VAL A 250 -30.54 4.48 1.21
C VAL A 250 -29.78 3.49 2.07
N ILE A 251 -29.30 3.93 3.22
CA ILE A 251 -28.56 3.11 4.17
C ILE A 251 -29.20 3.20 5.55
N ASP A 252 -29.09 2.12 6.32
CA ASP A 252 -29.36 2.13 7.75
C ASP A 252 -27.99 2.15 8.44
N TYR A 253 -27.76 3.09 9.38
CA TYR A 253 -26.48 3.27 10.07
C TYR A 253 -26.66 3.66 11.54
N ALA A 254 -25.86 3.06 12.42
CA ALA A 254 -25.80 3.37 13.84
C ALA A 254 -24.59 4.28 14.12
N VAL A 255 -24.86 5.58 14.26
CA VAL A 255 -23.88 6.61 14.64
C VAL A 255 -23.48 6.42 16.10
N ARG A 256 -22.20 6.63 16.42
CA ARG A 256 -21.73 6.53 17.80
C ARG A 256 -22.06 7.79 18.57
N ASP A 257 -22.55 7.62 19.79
CA ASP A 257 -22.70 8.74 20.70
C ASP A 257 -21.32 9.09 21.30
N ASP A 258 -20.70 10.15 20.77
CA ASP A 258 -19.42 10.66 21.25
C ASP A 258 -19.52 11.25 22.67
N ASP A 259 -20.73 11.50 23.19
CA ASP A 259 -20.98 11.99 24.55
C ASP A 259 -21.07 10.86 25.60
N ALA A 260 -20.69 9.63 25.25
CA ALA A 260 -20.44 8.50 26.17
C ALA A 260 -19.21 8.74 27.06
N GLY A 261 -19.27 9.82 27.85
CA GLY A 261 -18.26 10.18 28.82
C GLY A 261 -18.19 9.19 29.98
N TRP A 262 -17.11 9.30 30.74
CA TRP A 262 -16.69 8.51 31.91
C TRP A 262 -17.73 8.07 32.97
N PHE A 263 -19.02 8.43 32.83
CA PHE A 263 -20.14 7.91 33.62
C PHE A 263 -20.82 6.68 33.01
N ASP A 264 -20.49 6.29 31.77
CA ASP A 264 -21.10 5.16 31.06
C ASP A 264 -20.85 3.78 31.72
N TRP A 265 -19.89 3.70 32.66
CA TRP A 265 -19.72 2.50 33.51
C TRP A 265 -20.95 2.19 34.40
N LEU A 266 -21.88 3.15 34.55
CA LEU A 266 -23.16 2.95 35.25
C LEU A 266 -24.24 2.33 34.35
N ASP A 267 -24.05 2.30 33.03
CA ASP A 267 -25.02 1.73 32.06
C ASP A 267 -24.63 0.31 31.63
N TRP A 268 -24.57 -0.59 32.62
CA TRP A 268 -24.36 -2.04 32.44
C TRP A 268 -25.47 -2.72 31.58
N PHE A 269 -26.46 -1.99 31.06
CA PHE A 269 -27.45 -2.52 30.13
C PHE A 269 -27.25 -1.85 28.78
N GLY A 270 -26.51 -2.53 27.90
CA GLY A 270 -26.11 -2.01 26.59
C GLY A 270 -27.27 -1.34 25.85
N ASP A 271 -27.10 -0.05 25.61
CA ASP A 271 -27.86 0.64 24.58
C ASP A 271 -27.16 0.36 23.26
N ASP A 272 -27.71 -0.56 22.48
CA ASP A 272 -27.29 -0.74 21.10
C ASP A 272 -27.58 0.58 20.38
N ALA A 273 -26.53 1.28 19.92
CA ALA A 273 -26.66 2.55 19.23
C ALA A 273 -27.78 2.50 18.20
N ALA A 274 -28.79 3.37 18.35
CA ALA A 274 -30.01 3.28 17.58
C ALA A 274 -29.72 3.47 16.08
N THR A 275 -29.99 2.44 15.28
CA THR A 275 -29.86 2.50 13.83
C THR A 275 -30.83 3.51 13.25
N GLN A 276 -30.31 4.48 12.50
CA GLN A 276 -31.09 5.50 11.79
C GLN A 276 -30.95 5.33 10.28
N ARG A 277 -31.98 5.74 9.55
CA ARG A 277 -31.99 5.69 8.09
C ARG A 277 -31.51 6.99 7.48
N TYR A 278 -30.52 6.87 6.58
CA TYR A 278 -29.92 7.98 5.86
C TYR A 278 -30.06 7.80 4.34
N ARG A 279 -30.02 8.92 3.62
CA ARG A 279 -29.88 8.94 2.16
C ARG A 279 -28.54 9.53 1.77
N LEU A 280 -27.79 8.80 0.95
CA LEU A 280 -26.57 9.26 0.30
C LEU A 280 -26.94 9.83 -1.07
N ASN A 281 -26.82 11.15 -1.23
CA ASN A 281 -27.06 11.86 -2.48
C ASN A 281 -25.75 11.98 -3.26
N VAL A 282 -25.66 11.28 -4.38
CA VAL A 282 -24.49 11.19 -5.26
C VAL A 282 -24.70 12.07 -6.48
N SER A 283 -23.78 13.00 -6.73
CA SER A 283 -23.88 13.93 -7.86
C SER A 283 -22.50 14.25 -8.43
N ALA A 284 -22.45 14.60 -9.71
CA ALA A 284 -21.20 15.00 -10.37
C ALA A 284 -20.72 16.35 -9.83
N ASN A 285 -19.41 16.48 -9.61
CA ASN A 285 -18.73 17.71 -9.20
C ASN A 285 -17.62 18.05 -10.23
N GLY A 286 -18.02 18.28 -11.48
CA GLY A 286 -17.11 18.42 -12.63
C GLY A 286 -16.93 17.12 -13.42
N ASP A 287 -15.99 17.13 -14.38
CA ASP A 287 -15.88 16.05 -15.38
C ASP A 287 -15.30 14.73 -14.83
N ASN A 288 -14.46 14.81 -13.79
CA ASN A 288 -13.73 13.67 -13.21
C ASN A 288 -13.85 13.59 -11.69
N ALA A 289 -14.89 14.20 -11.11
CA ALA A 289 -15.14 14.16 -9.69
C ALA A 289 -16.63 13.96 -9.38
N THR A 290 -16.89 13.30 -8.26
CA THR A 290 -18.23 12.99 -7.77
C THR A 290 -18.28 13.38 -6.30
N GLN A 291 -19.37 14.01 -5.88
CA GLN A 291 -19.62 14.31 -4.48
C GLN A 291 -20.75 13.43 -3.94
N VAL A 292 -20.62 13.04 -2.68
CA VAL A 292 -21.65 12.35 -1.91
C VAL A 292 -21.99 13.18 -0.67
N ARG A 293 -23.27 13.47 -0.48
CA ARG A 293 -23.80 14.17 0.69
C ARG A 293 -24.84 13.32 1.43
N VAL A 294 -24.91 13.44 2.74
CA VAL A 294 -25.87 12.74 3.58
C VAL A 294 -27.08 13.62 3.86
N SER A 295 -28.27 13.04 3.82
CA SER A 295 -29.51 13.63 4.33
C SER A 295 -30.28 12.60 5.15
N GLY A 296 -31.21 13.02 6.00
CA GLY A 296 -32.07 12.11 6.75
C GLY A 296 -33.05 11.34 5.87
N GLU A 297 -33.83 10.43 6.46
CA GLU A 297 -34.83 9.61 5.76
C GLU A 297 -35.82 10.44 4.94
N ASP A 298 -36.24 11.61 5.44
CA ASP A 298 -37.18 12.51 4.75
C ASP A 298 -36.50 13.50 3.79
N GLY A 299 -35.17 13.42 3.64
CA GLY A 299 -34.36 14.38 2.88
C GLY A 299 -34.05 15.68 3.64
N GLY A 300 -34.35 15.72 4.95
CA GLY A 300 -33.99 16.83 5.84
C GLY A 300 -32.49 16.88 6.14
N PRO A 301 -32.01 18.01 6.72
CA PRO A 301 -30.63 18.15 7.16
C PRO A 301 -30.30 17.16 8.29
N VAL A 302 -29.04 16.76 8.35
CA VAL A 302 -28.47 15.90 9.41
C VAL A 302 -27.48 16.73 10.21
N ASP A 303 -27.28 16.39 11.49
CA ASP A 303 -26.24 17.03 12.29
C ASP A 303 -24.85 16.88 11.61
N ALA A 304 -23.99 17.88 11.78
CA ALA A 304 -22.68 17.87 11.12
C ALA A 304 -21.75 16.76 11.64
N GLY A 305 -21.88 16.35 12.90
CA GLY A 305 -21.17 15.22 13.49
C GLY A 305 -21.61 13.90 12.86
N ASP A 306 -22.91 13.63 12.90
CA ASP A 306 -23.53 12.43 12.34
C ASP A 306 -23.24 12.30 10.83
N ALA A 307 -23.42 13.39 10.07
CA ALA A 307 -23.16 13.40 8.63
C ALA A 307 -21.68 13.09 8.33
N ARG A 308 -20.75 13.60 9.15
CA ARG A 308 -19.33 13.31 9.01
C ARG A 308 -19.05 11.84 9.29
N GLU A 309 -19.58 11.28 10.38
CA GLU A 309 -19.34 9.87 10.74
C GLU A 309 -19.88 8.93 9.67
N VAL A 310 -21.12 9.16 9.21
CA VAL A 310 -21.73 8.36 8.14
C VAL A 310 -20.88 8.41 6.87
N LEU A 311 -20.45 9.60 6.45
CA LEU A 311 -19.62 9.75 5.25
C LEU A 311 -18.21 9.15 5.44
N ASP A 312 -17.64 9.19 6.63
CA ASP A 312 -16.35 8.55 6.93
C ASP A 312 -16.47 7.03 6.91
N ALA A 313 -17.57 6.47 7.41
CA ALA A 313 -17.86 5.04 7.31
C ALA A 313 -18.00 4.57 5.86
N VAL A 314 -18.68 5.37 5.02
CA VAL A 314 -18.74 5.12 3.57
C VAL A 314 -17.37 5.29 2.94
N ALA A 315 -16.59 6.30 3.32
CA ALA A 315 -15.24 6.50 2.79
C ALA A 315 -14.29 5.35 3.17
N ALA A 316 -14.46 4.75 4.35
CA ALA A 316 -13.63 3.65 4.83
C ALA A 316 -13.79 2.38 3.99
N THR A 317 -14.94 2.14 3.36
CA THR A 317 -15.10 1.01 2.42
C THR A 317 -14.40 1.26 1.08
N LEU A 318 -14.09 2.52 0.78
CA LEU A 318 -13.44 2.93 -0.47
C LEU A 318 -11.92 3.03 -0.36
N ARG A 319 -11.35 3.05 0.85
CA ARG A 319 -9.90 3.15 1.12
C ARG A 319 -9.30 1.78 1.42
#